data_AF-A0A017HAM0-F1
#
_entry.id   AF-A0A017HAM0-F1
#
_cell.length_a   1.000
_cell.length_b   1.000
_cell.length_c   1.000
_cell.angle_alpha   90.00
_cell.angle_beta   90.00
_cell.angle_gamma   90.00
#
_symmetry.space_group_name_H-M   'P 1'
#
loop_
_entity.id
_entity.type
_entity.pdbx_description
1 polymer ?
#
loop_
_entity_poly.entity_id
_entity_poly.type
_entity_poly.pdbx_seq_one_letter_code
_entity_poly.pdbx_strand_id
1 'polypeptide(L)'
;MGGKREKPEDIVLKLRQIEVLHGQGMPVADAVRQVGITQQSYYRWRRQCGGMNRSQLKRLEELEKENQRLRQAVSDLTLDKLILAEAARGNFFSIRGSWVNSAV
;
A
#
# COMPACT_ATOMS: atom_id res chain seq x y z
N MET A 1 -17.04 14.37 13.30
CA MET A 1 -16.42 14.51 11.97
C MET A 1 -15.24 13.55 11.90
N GLY A 2 -15.40 12.37 11.29
CA GLY A 2 -14.29 11.43 11.08
C GLY A 2 -13.27 12.06 10.15
N GLY A 3 -12.07 12.35 10.65
CA GLY A 3 -11.01 12.94 9.83
C GLY A 3 -10.66 12.00 8.68
N LYS A 4 -10.86 12.46 7.45
CA LYS A 4 -10.35 11.76 6.27
C LYS A 4 -8.83 11.62 6.46
N ARG A 5 -8.32 10.39 6.47
CA ARG A 5 -6.87 10.15 6.48
C ARG A 5 -6.33 10.68 5.16
N GLU A 6 -5.60 11.80 5.21
CA GLU A 6 -4.88 12.30 4.05
C GLU A 6 -3.79 11.31 3.65
N LYS A 7 -3.61 11.13 2.34
CA LYS A 7 -2.54 10.27 1.84
C LYS A 7 -1.19 10.90 2.21
N PRO A 8 -0.17 10.09 2.54
CA PRO A 8 1.16 10.61 2.87
C PRO A 8 1.74 11.49 1.74
N GLU A 9 1.38 11.21 0.49
CA GLU A 9 1.72 12.02 -0.68
C GLU A 9 1.15 13.45 -0.59
N ASP A 10 -0.15 13.58 -0.33
CA ASP A 10 -0.85 14.86 -0.23
C ASP A 10 -0.28 15.70 0.92
N ILE A 11 0.00 15.05 2.05
CA ILE A 11 0.63 15.67 3.22
C ILE A 11 1.99 16.29 2.85
N VAL A 12 2.84 15.54 2.14
CA VAL A 12 4.19 16.02 1.78
C VAL A 12 4.13 17.13 0.72
N LEU A 13 3.19 17.05 -0.22
CA LEU A 13 2.96 18.13 -1.19
C LEU A 13 2.57 19.44 -0.48
N LYS A 14 1.64 19.37 0.48
CA LYS A 14 1.23 20.52 1.29
C LYS A 14 2.38 21.08 2.14
N LEU A 15 3.16 20.22 2.80
CA LEU A 15 4.34 20.65 3.57
C LEU A 15 5.35 21.42 2.69
N ARG A 16 5.64 20.91 1.49
CA ARG A 16 6.56 21.59 0.55
C ARG A 16 6.00 22.92 0.05
N GLN A 17 4.71 22.99 -0.21
CA GLN A 17 4.08 24.25 -0.61
C GLN A 17 4.24 25.31 0.48
N ILE A 18 4.07 24.93 1.75
CA ILE A 18 4.30 25.81 2.90
C ILE A 18 5.76 26.22 2.99
N GLU A 19 6.71 25.30 2.80
CA GLU A 19 8.15 25.60 2.80
C GLU A 19 8.55 26.58 1.70
N VAL A 20 8.00 26.46 0.50
CA VAL A 20 8.24 27.39 -0.62
C VAL A 20 7.70 28.78 -0.29
N LEU A 21 6.46 28.88 0.18
CA LEU A 21 5.86 30.16 0.58
C LEU A 21 6.66 30.81 1.72
N HIS A 22 7.09 30.01 2.69
CA HIS A 22 7.93 30.50 3.78
C HIS A 22 9.30 31.00 3.29
N GLY A 23 9.94 30.29 2.36
CA GLY A 23 11.18 30.70 1.72
C GLY A 23 11.06 31.99 0.89
N GLN A 24 9.86 32.33 0.43
CA GLN A 24 9.55 33.61 -0.22
C GLN A 24 9.34 34.77 0.78
N GLY A 25 9.51 34.53 2.08
CA GLY A 25 9.36 35.53 3.14
C GLY A 25 7.99 35.54 3.82
N MET A 26 7.07 34.64 3.44
CA MET A 26 5.76 34.56 4.08
C MET A 26 5.88 33.96 5.50
N PRO A 27 5.18 34.51 6.51
CA PRO A 27 5.07 33.86 7.81
C PRO A 27 4.45 32.47 7.67
N VAL A 28 5.00 31.47 8.37
CA VAL A 28 4.48 30.09 8.34
C VAL A 28 2.98 30.04 8.67
N ALA A 29 2.52 30.90 9.58
CA ALA A 29 1.11 31.02 9.95
C ALA A 29 0.19 31.33 8.76
N ASP A 30 0.64 32.20 7.86
CA ASP A 30 -0.12 32.64 6.71
C ASP A 30 -0.02 31.63 5.57
N ALA A 31 1.17 31.06 5.35
CA ALA A 31 1.38 29.99 4.39
C ALA A 31 0.51 28.75 4.71
N VAL A 32 0.44 28.37 5.98
CA VAL A 32 -0.41 27.27 6.47
C VAL A 32 -1.90 27.54 6.19
N ARG A 33 -2.36 28.77 6.44
CA ARG A 33 -3.74 29.20 6.16
C ARG A 33 -4.03 29.17 4.67
N GLN A 34 -3.10 29.63 3.84
CA GLN A 34 -3.23 29.64 2.39
C GLN A 34 -3.33 28.23 1.80
N VAL A 35 -2.59 27.27 2.35
CA VAL A 35 -2.65 25.85 1.95
C VAL A 35 -3.90 25.15 2.51
N GLY A 36 -4.66 25.82 3.40
CA GLY A 36 -5.94 25.32 3.89
C GLY A 36 -5.80 24.24 4.98
N ILE A 37 -4.71 24.24 5.75
CA ILE A 37 -4.53 23.33 6.88
C ILE A 37 -4.37 24.09 8.20
N THR A 38 -4.50 23.38 9.33
CA THR A 38 -4.27 23.98 10.65
C THR A 38 -2.78 23.96 11.00
N GLN A 39 -2.30 24.95 11.76
CA GLN A 39 -0.90 24.98 12.23
C GLN A 39 -0.54 23.73 13.04
N GLN A 40 -1.49 23.20 13.82
CA GLN A 40 -1.31 21.96 14.57
C GLN A 40 -1.03 20.78 13.64
N SER A 41 -1.75 20.69 12.52
CA SER A 41 -1.52 19.65 11.50
C SER A 41 -0.17 19.81 10.83
N TYR A 42 0.21 21.05 10.48
CA TYR A 42 1.52 21.36 9.92
C TYR A 42 2.67 20.88 10.83
N TYR A 43 2.67 21.25 12.11
CA TYR A 43 3.75 20.84 13.02
C TYR A 43 3.77 19.32 13.28
N ARG A 44 2.60 18.69 13.37
CA ARG A 44 2.50 17.22 13.46
C ARG A 44 3.10 16.54 12.23
N TRP A 45 2.70 16.96 11.04
CA TRP A 45 3.18 16.38 9.79
C TRP A 45 4.65 16.67 9.54
N ARG A 46 5.16 17.84 9.93
CA ARG A 46 6.60 18.14 9.88
C ARG A 46 7.40 17.17 10.76
N ARG A 47 6.88 16.79 11.93
CA ARG A 47 7.50 15.78 12.80
C ARG A 47 7.43 14.36 12.21
N GLN A 48 6.36 14.02 11.49
CA GLN A 48 6.18 12.68 10.89
C GLN A 48 6.85 12.51 9.53
N CYS A 49 6.86 13.55 8.70
CA CYS A 49 7.19 13.49 7.28
C CYS A 49 8.25 14.52 6.84
N GLY A 50 8.69 15.43 7.72
CA GLY A 50 9.60 16.53 7.36
C GLY A 50 11.00 16.09 6.91
N GLY A 51 11.37 14.82 7.12
CA GLY A 51 12.63 14.24 6.61
C GLY A 51 12.48 13.44 5.30
N MET A 52 11.27 13.30 4.75
CA MET A 52 11.01 12.40 3.62
C MET A 52 11.21 13.14 2.28
N ASN A 53 12.24 12.76 1.53
CA ASN A 53 12.53 13.35 0.22
C ASN A 53 11.56 12.81 -0.86
N ARG A 54 11.33 13.58 -1.95
CA ARG A 54 10.42 13.21 -3.06
C ARG A 54 10.80 11.88 -3.71
N SER A 55 12.10 11.58 -3.80
CA SER A 55 12.62 10.30 -4.26
C SER A 55 12.24 9.14 -3.34
N GLN A 56 12.24 9.37 -2.02
CA GLN A 56 11.83 8.37 -1.03
C GLN A 56 10.33 8.12 -1.08
N LEU A 57 9.50 9.14 -1.31
CA LEU A 57 8.06 8.97 -1.54
C LEU A 57 7.75 8.20 -2.81
N LYS A 58 8.36 8.59 -3.93
CA LYS A 58 8.17 7.90 -5.21
C LYS A 58 8.58 6.43 -5.10
N ARG A 59 9.71 6.16 -4.42
CA ARG A 59 10.16 4.79 -4.15
C ARG A 59 9.18 4.03 -3.26
N LEU A 60 8.58 4.68 -2.27
CA LEU A 60 7.60 4.07 -1.39
C LEU A 60 6.32 3.67 -2.15
N GLU A 61 5.81 4.56 -3.01
CA GLU A 61 4.63 4.29 -3.85
C GLU A 61 4.89 3.13 -4.83
N GLU A 62 6.07 3.09 -5.46
CA GLU A 62 6.49 1.98 -6.32
C GLU A 62 6.52 0.66 -5.56
N LEU A 63 7.09 0.66 -4.35
CA LEU A 63 7.15 -0.52 -3.50
C LEU A 63 5.77 -0.98 -3.02
N GLU A 64 4.85 -0.06 -2.72
CA GLU A 64 3.47 -0.41 -2.36
C GLU A 64 2.73 -1.06 -3.53
N LYS A 65 2.87 -0.53 -4.75
CA LYS A 65 2.30 -1.14 -5.96
C LYS A 65 2.90 -2.52 -6.24
N GLU A 66 4.20 -2.65 -6.12
CA GLU A 66 4.90 -3.95 -6.25
C GLU A 66 4.37 -4.95 -5.22
N ASN A 67 4.25 -4.54 -3.95
CA ASN A 67 3.75 -5.40 -2.88
C ASN A 67 2.32 -5.87 -3.15
N GLN A 68 1.46 -4.98 -3.65
CA GLN A 68 0.10 -5.33 -4.04
C GLN A 68 0.09 -6.38 -5.17
N ARG A 69 0.89 -6.17 -6.22
CA ARG A 69 1.02 -7.12 -7.33
C ARG A 69 1.54 -8.48 -6.86
N LEU A 70 2.56 -8.49 -6.01
CA LEU A 70 3.12 -9.71 -5.44
C LEU A 70 2.09 -10.45 -4.57
N ARG A 71 1.32 -9.75 -3.74
CA ARG A 71 0.24 -10.36 -2.93
C ARG A 71 -0.84 -10.99 -3.80
N GLN A 72 -1.19 -10.35 -4.93
CA GLN A 72 -2.14 -10.91 -5.88
C GLN A 72 -1.57 -12.19 -6.50
N ALA A 73 -0.35 -12.13 -7.05
CA ALA A 73 0.30 -13.29 -7.65
C ALA A 73 0.46 -14.47 -6.68
N VAL A 74 0.83 -14.20 -5.42
CA VAL A 74 0.93 -15.24 -4.38
C VAL A 74 -0.44 -15.86 -4.07
N SER A 75 -1.49 -15.05 -4.01
CA SER A 75 -2.87 -15.56 -3.81
C SER A 75 -3.29 -16.47 -4.96
N ASP A 76 -3.07 -16.05 -6.20
CA ASP A 76 -3.43 -16.79 -7.41
C ASP A 76 -2.64 -18.09 -7.56
N LEU A 77 -1.34 -18.08 -7.22
CA LEU A 77 -0.53 -19.29 -7.20
C LEU A 77 -0.93 -20.25 -6.06
N THR A 78 -1.35 -19.72 -4.92
CA THR A 78 -1.77 -20.53 -3.77
C THR A 78 -3.10 -21.22 -4.05
N LEU A 79 -4.11 -20.43 -4.41
CA LEU A 79 -4.94 -20.66 -5.59
C LEU A 79 -4.86 -22.02 -6.32
N ASP A 80 -4.11 -21.96 -7.43
CA ASP A 80 -3.84 -23.06 -8.34
C ASP A 80 -3.22 -24.27 -7.66
N LYS A 81 -2.30 -24.06 -6.70
CA LYS A 81 -1.69 -25.16 -5.94
C LYS A 81 -2.75 -25.98 -5.19
N LEU A 82 -3.74 -25.32 -4.59
CA LEU A 82 -4.82 -26.01 -3.87
C LEU A 82 -5.70 -26.80 -4.84
N ILE A 83 -6.04 -26.22 -5.99
CA ILE A 83 -6.84 -26.88 -7.04
C ILE A 83 -6.10 -28.12 -7.56
N LEU A 84 -4.81 -27.99 -7.90
CA LEU A 84 -4.00 -29.09 -8.39
C LEU A 84 -3.83 -30.20 -7.34
N ALA A 85 -3.62 -29.84 -6.08
CA ALA A 85 -3.53 -30.81 -4.99
C ALA A 85 -4.85 -31.58 -4.81
N GLU A 86 -6.00 -30.90 -4.93
CA GLU A 86 -7.31 -31.54 -4.83
C GLU A 86 -7.59 -32.45 -6.03
N ALA A 87 -7.30 -31.99 -7.25
CA ALA A 87 -7.44 -32.80 -8.47
C ALA A 87 -6.56 -34.06 -8.43
N ALA A 88 -5.31 -33.94 -7.96
CA ALA A 88 -4.40 -35.07 -7.79
C ALA A 88 -4.92 -36.06 -6.72
N ARG A 89 -5.47 -35.57 -5.61
CA ARG A 89 -6.12 -36.42 -4.59
C ARG A 89 -7.30 -37.16 -5.19
N GLY A 90 -8.23 -36.47 -5.85
CA GLY A 90 -9.43 -37.08 -6.47
C GLY A 90 -9.07 -38.17 -7.48
N ASN A 91 -8.06 -37.95 -8.32
CA ASN A 91 -7.57 -38.95 -9.28
C ASN A 91 -6.94 -40.18 -8.59
N PHE A 92 -6.16 -39.97 -7.52
CA PHE A 92 -5.53 -41.07 -6.77
C PHE A 92 -6.57 -42.01 -6.12
N PHE A 93 -7.66 -41.45 -5.57
CA PHE A 93 -8.74 -42.26 -5.01
C PHE A 93 -9.54 -43.00 -6.09
N SER A 94 -9.78 -42.38 -7.24
CA SER A 94 -10.48 -43.00 -8.38
C SER A 94 -9.69 -44.19 -8.95
N ILE A 95 -8.38 -44.01 -9.17
CA ILE A 95 -7.50 -45.07 -9.67
C ILE A 95 -7.48 -46.22 -8.67
N ARG A 96 -7.14 -46.01 -7.39
CA ARG A 96 -7.08 -47.11 -6.41
C ARG A 96 -8.40 -47.86 -6.24
N GLY A 97 -9.55 -47.19 -6.32
CA GLY A 97 -10.85 -47.85 -6.28
C GLY A 97 -11.09 -48.80 -7.48
N SER A 98 -10.61 -48.43 -8.67
CA SER A 98 -10.70 -49.26 -9.88
C SER A 98 -9.81 -50.51 -9.82
N TRP A 99 -8.59 -50.39 -9.27
CA TRP A 99 -7.66 -51.52 -9.12
C TRP A 99 -8.12 -52.54 -8.08
N VAL A 100 -8.81 -52.09 -7.01
CA VAL A 100 -9.35 -52.98 -5.97
C VAL A 100 -10.58 -53.77 -6.46
N ASN A 101 -11.43 -53.17 -7.30
CA ASN A 101 -12.61 -53.87 -7.85
C ASN A 101 -12.30 -54.81 -9.03
N SER A 102 -11.14 -54.70 -9.68
CA SER A 102 -10.75 -55.59 -10.78
C SER A 102 -9.92 -56.81 -10.32
N ALA A 103 -9.65 -56.95 -9.02
CA ALA A 103 -8.87 -58.04 -8.43
C ALA A 103 -9.72 -59.03 -7.59
N VAL A 104 -11.04 -58.95 -7.71
CA VAL A 104 -12.04 -59.92 -7.20
C VAL A 104 -12.73 -60.55 -8.39
#